data_AF-A0A2R3N1A8-F1
#
_entry.id   AF-A0A2R3N1A8-F1
#
_cell.length_a   1.000
_cell.length_b   1.000
_cell.length_c   1.000
_cell.angle_alpha   90.00
_cell.angle_beta   90.00
_cell.angle_gamma   90.00
#
_symmetry.space_group_name_H-M   'P 1'
#
loop_
_entity.id
_entity.type
_entity.pdbx_description
1 polymer ?
#
loop_
_entity_poly.entity_id
_entity_poly.type
_entity_poly.pdbx_seq_one_letter_code
_entity_poly.pdbx_strand_id
1 'polypeptide(L)'
;MKRGIVAVLLLSLLMLCQQPVQAAELDLQRDRPTSARVLEVIESNVYKLLVLDQETPHIEVYGLIGVKPNGNRQAYDYSVKKLLNQTVYLVEDSNIPAQNGIRFCYLYADLNISHNEDLIKQGLALADSDFKTAKEYLKFTRSQESAKNQSLGIFDYSDKKVSERILNLNTASTEQIARHFDIDNFKASAWHSRITENPINRMAELRALDKEFFTPEKIMEYAPHLHLRTNLQTALPYEIASLTGRVTDSSKITDQILQYRLFKPLSSEEDFKKLNILESQRKALRPYLTYGDQFYEFFGIGAKVVNINTADETQIASALSVSSAQAIILRDFSKRYVYPLRNVEELFKPHFPLNKELSSMTALSDNIRLFTPINEADENEIRSLFGKVSVGGYQLAGLIKDVMNKRPFRDQAALEKAIGKTYASQIAKYIYFDTLPQTNFINLNTAGKDKLAQEFQLTDSQKSQLRSQYLNPGELPAFLIKHIDRITLYTNVNRASLEEFAQLTPDMTGALAEDIIKARSGEGFYVLEDLRKVFEKHNRQDTFDKIQKYLILQ
;
A
#
# COMPACT_ATOMS: atom_id res chain seq x y z
N MET A 1 -24.36 37.59 -55.02
CA MET A 1 -25.58 36.81 -54.69
C MET A 1 -25.35 35.31 -54.43
N LYS A 2 -24.19 34.70 -54.70
CA LYS A 2 -23.98 33.25 -54.50
C LYS A 2 -23.55 32.79 -53.10
N ARG A 3 -23.09 33.70 -52.22
CA ARG A 3 -22.65 33.35 -50.84
C ARG A 3 -23.78 33.30 -49.80
N GLY A 4 -24.89 34.01 -50.03
CA GLY A 4 -26.06 33.99 -49.14
C GLY A 4 -26.88 32.70 -49.25
N ILE A 5 -26.95 32.12 -50.46
CA ILE A 5 -27.74 30.90 -50.71
C ILE A 5 -27.07 29.67 -50.05
N VAL A 6 -25.73 29.60 -50.03
CA VAL A 6 -24.99 28.49 -49.41
C VAL A 6 -25.10 28.52 -47.87
N ALA A 7 -25.08 29.72 -47.26
CA ALA A 7 -25.23 29.85 -45.81
C ALA A 7 -26.66 29.49 -45.33
N VAL A 8 -27.68 29.87 -46.10
CA VAL A 8 -29.07 29.51 -45.80
C VAL A 8 -29.32 28.02 -46.02
N LEU A 9 -28.71 27.40 -47.05
CA LEU A 9 -28.77 25.94 -47.25
C LEU A 9 -28.03 25.14 -46.17
N LEU A 10 -26.88 25.60 -45.68
CA LEU A 10 -26.18 24.93 -44.57
C LEU A 10 -26.94 25.07 -43.24
N LEU A 11 -27.53 26.24 -42.94
CA LEU A 11 -28.34 26.42 -41.73
C LEU A 11 -29.63 25.60 -41.77
N SER A 12 -30.27 25.48 -42.94
CA SER A 12 -31.46 24.64 -43.09
C SER A 12 -31.14 23.14 -43.07
N LEU A 13 -29.96 22.71 -43.57
CA LEU A 13 -29.49 21.33 -43.40
C LEU A 13 -29.16 20.97 -41.94
N LEU A 14 -28.60 21.92 -41.18
CA LEU A 14 -28.30 21.76 -39.75
C LEU A 14 -29.58 21.73 -38.90
N MET A 15 -30.63 22.47 -39.26
CA MET A 15 -31.93 22.39 -38.60
C MET A 15 -32.75 21.15 -38.99
N LEU A 16 -32.55 20.60 -40.20
CA LEU A 16 -33.18 19.33 -40.61
C LEU A 16 -32.58 18.10 -39.91
N CYS A 17 -31.36 18.19 -39.37
CA CYS A 17 -30.74 17.11 -38.57
C CYS A 17 -31.07 17.16 -37.07
N GLN A 18 -31.87 18.14 -36.63
CA GLN A 18 -32.37 18.24 -35.26
C GLN A 18 -33.90 18.17 -35.24
N GLN A 19 -34.50 17.15 -35.84
CA GLN A 19 -35.82 16.76 -35.36
C GLN A 19 -35.63 16.19 -33.95
N PRO A 20 -36.17 16.82 -32.89
CA PRO A 20 -36.38 16.10 -31.65
C PRO A 20 -37.33 14.98 -32.00
N VAL A 21 -36.84 13.75 -32.05
CA VAL A 21 -37.72 12.61 -31.82
C VAL A 21 -38.17 12.81 -30.39
N GLN A 22 -39.35 13.42 -30.22
CA GLN A 22 -40.06 13.41 -28.96
C GLN A 22 -40.00 11.98 -28.44
N ALA A 23 -39.63 11.82 -27.17
CA ALA A 23 -39.74 10.55 -26.48
C ALA A 23 -41.10 9.98 -26.84
N ALA A 24 -41.13 8.82 -27.50
CA ALA A 24 -42.38 8.11 -27.65
C ALA A 24 -42.74 7.65 -26.23
N GLU A 25 -43.52 8.48 -25.55
CA GLU A 25 -44.22 8.15 -24.31
C GLU A 25 -44.97 6.83 -24.51
N LEU A 26 -45.12 6.06 -23.43
CA LEU A 26 -45.82 4.79 -23.49
C LEU A 26 -47.26 5.01 -23.95
N ASP A 27 -47.60 4.51 -25.14
CA ASP A 27 -48.95 4.61 -25.68
C ASP A 27 -49.74 3.37 -25.26
N LEU A 28 -50.66 3.56 -24.30
CA LEU A 28 -51.47 2.49 -23.72
C LEU A 28 -52.32 1.74 -24.76
N GLN A 29 -52.67 2.36 -25.90
CA GLN A 29 -53.46 1.72 -26.95
C GLN A 29 -52.59 0.96 -27.95
N ARG A 30 -51.41 1.50 -28.29
CA ARG A 30 -50.50 0.88 -29.27
C ARG A 30 -49.65 -0.23 -28.64
N ASP A 31 -49.09 0.02 -27.47
CA ASP A 31 -48.02 -0.80 -26.89
C ASP A 31 -48.56 -1.91 -25.98
N ARG A 32 -49.88 -1.89 -25.70
CA ARG A 32 -50.63 -2.89 -24.90
C ARG A 32 -49.87 -3.34 -23.64
N PRO A 33 -49.46 -2.41 -22.76
CA PRO A 33 -48.68 -2.75 -21.58
C PRO A 33 -49.48 -3.61 -20.61
N THR A 34 -48.80 -4.52 -19.91
CA THR A 34 -49.40 -5.29 -18.82
C THR A 34 -49.07 -4.60 -17.49
N SER A 35 -50.06 -4.45 -16.61
CA SER A 35 -49.80 -3.89 -15.28
C SER A 35 -49.13 -4.93 -14.39
N ALA A 36 -48.18 -4.51 -13.58
CA ALA A 36 -47.54 -5.36 -12.58
C ALA A 36 -47.20 -4.59 -11.31
N ARG A 37 -46.95 -5.31 -10.22
CA ARG A 37 -46.37 -4.76 -9.00
C ARG A 37 -45.00 -5.35 -8.74
N VAL A 38 -44.02 -4.50 -8.43
CA VAL A 38 -42.66 -4.95 -8.10
C VAL A 38 -42.65 -5.49 -6.68
N LEU A 39 -42.43 -6.80 -6.55
CA LEU A 39 -42.35 -7.48 -5.25
C LEU A 39 -40.92 -7.49 -4.70
N GLU A 40 -39.94 -7.63 -5.59
CA GLU A 40 -38.53 -7.74 -5.23
C GLU A 40 -37.66 -7.17 -6.35
N VAL A 41 -36.62 -6.44 -5.96
CA VAL A 41 -35.49 -6.09 -6.84
C VAL A 41 -34.41 -7.12 -6.55
N ILE A 42 -34.22 -8.07 -7.47
CA ILE A 42 -33.25 -9.16 -7.32
C ILE A 42 -31.85 -8.61 -7.65
N GLU A 43 -31.75 -7.91 -8.77
CA GLU A 43 -30.58 -7.14 -9.18
C GLU A 43 -31.05 -5.80 -9.76
N SER A 44 -30.13 -4.86 -9.98
CA SER A 44 -30.43 -3.55 -10.60
C SER A 44 -31.11 -3.65 -11.98
N ASN A 45 -31.05 -4.79 -12.66
CA ASN A 45 -31.72 -5.05 -13.93
C ASN A 45 -32.62 -6.31 -13.90
N VAL A 46 -32.89 -6.92 -12.73
CA VAL A 46 -33.73 -8.13 -12.61
C VAL A 46 -34.74 -7.97 -11.48
N TYR A 47 -36.01 -8.21 -11.79
CA TYR A 47 -37.14 -7.90 -10.92
C TYR A 47 -38.09 -9.08 -10.81
N LYS A 48 -38.61 -9.30 -9.61
CA LYS A 48 -39.73 -10.22 -9.38
C LYS A 48 -41.02 -9.41 -9.35
N LEU A 49 -41.92 -9.73 -10.28
CA LEU A 49 -43.13 -8.97 -10.51
C LEU A 49 -44.36 -9.83 -10.23
N LEU A 50 -45.39 -9.22 -9.64
CA LEU A 50 -46.76 -9.73 -9.67
C LEU A 50 -47.42 -9.16 -10.92
N VAL A 51 -47.56 -9.96 -11.96
CA VAL A 51 -48.19 -9.61 -13.23
C VAL A 51 -49.71 -9.66 -13.07
N LEU A 52 -50.39 -8.59 -13.44
CA LEU A 52 -51.84 -8.40 -13.33
C LEU A 52 -52.50 -8.49 -14.70
N ASP A 53 -52.43 -9.67 -15.34
CA ASP A 53 -53.19 -9.93 -16.58
C ASP A 53 -54.68 -10.19 -16.30
N GLN A 54 -55.49 -10.21 -17.36
CA GLN A 54 -56.96 -10.24 -17.30
C GLN A 54 -57.59 -11.58 -16.89
N GLU A 55 -56.83 -12.67 -16.68
CA GLU A 55 -57.39 -13.98 -16.29
C GLU A 55 -56.93 -14.44 -14.89
N THR A 56 -55.63 -14.37 -14.56
CA THR A 56 -55.15 -14.67 -13.19
C THR A 56 -53.80 -13.99 -12.87
N PRO A 57 -53.70 -13.26 -11.75
CA PRO A 57 -52.43 -12.72 -11.29
C PRO A 57 -51.40 -13.82 -11.01
N HIS A 58 -50.18 -13.66 -11.51
CA HIS A 58 -49.09 -14.61 -11.32
C HIS A 58 -47.76 -13.90 -11.07
N ILE A 59 -46.81 -14.62 -10.46
CA ILE A 59 -45.48 -14.10 -10.14
C ILE A 59 -44.48 -14.57 -11.18
N GLU A 60 -43.72 -13.64 -11.77
CA GLU A 60 -42.71 -13.95 -12.77
C GLU A 60 -41.46 -13.08 -12.58
N VAL A 61 -40.32 -13.54 -13.09
CA VAL A 61 -39.03 -12.84 -13.03
C VAL A 61 -38.71 -12.25 -14.39
N TYR A 62 -38.45 -10.94 -14.40
CA TYR A 62 -38.17 -10.18 -15.60
C TYR A 62 -36.80 -9.49 -15.53
N GLY A 63 -36.06 -9.55 -16.64
CA GLY A 63 -34.87 -8.75 -16.87
C GLY A 63 -35.21 -7.45 -17.63
N LEU A 64 -34.43 -6.38 -17.40
CA LEU A 64 -34.56 -5.16 -18.18
C LEU A 64 -33.84 -5.29 -19.52
N ILE A 65 -34.56 -5.03 -20.61
CA ILE A 65 -33.99 -4.94 -21.95
C ILE A 65 -32.94 -3.83 -22.00
N GLY A 66 -31.75 -4.16 -22.50
CA GLY A 66 -30.72 -3.18 -22.86
C GLY A 66 -30.00 -2.50 -21.70
N VAL A 67 -30.16 -3.00 -20.47
CA VAL A 67 -29.55 -2.42 -19.26
C VAL A 67 -28.47 -3.32 -18.72
N LYS A 68 -27.23 -2.82 -18.71
CA LYS A 68 -26.08 -3.47 -18.09
C LYS A 68 -25.61 -2.65 -16.88
N PRO A 69 -25.99 -3.02 -15.66
CA PRO A 69 -25.73 -2.21 -14.47
C PRO A 69 -24.27 -2.17 -14.01
N ASN A 70 -23.40 -3.04 -14.56
CA ASN A 70 -21.99 -3.14 -14.17
C ASN A 70 -21.77 -3.14 -12.64
N GLY A 71 -22.64 -3.85 -11.91
CA GLY A 71 -22.57 -4.02 -10.45
C GLY A 71 -22.50 -2.73 -9.65
N ASN A 72 -23.07 -1.65 -10.19
CA ASN A 72 -23.22 -0.39 -9.48
C ASN A 72 -24.26 -0.55 -8.36
N ARG A 73 -23.80 -0.60 -7.10
CA ARG A 73 -24.71 -0.69 -5.93
C ARG A 73 -25.68 0.49 -5.87
N GLN A 74 -25.29 1.67 -6.33
CA GLN A 74 -26.20 2.82 -6.40
C GLN A 74 -27.36 2.57 -7.37
N ALA A 75 -27.16 1.78 -8.43
CA ALA A 75 -28.24 1.40 -9.35
C ALA A 75 -29.27 0.47 -8.69
N TYR A 76 -28.80 -0.44 -7.84
CA TYR A 76 -29.66 -1.30 -7.02
C TYR A 76 -30.46 -0.46 -6.01
N ASP A 77 -29.76 0.36 -5.22
CA ASP A 77 -30.39 1.21 -4.19
C ASP A 77 -31.40 2.19 -4.82
N TYR A 78 -31.07 2.75 -5.99
CA TYR A 78 -31.98 3.60 -6.77
C TYR A 78 -33.24 2.85 -7.20
N SER A 79 -33.09 1.63 -7.73
CA SER A 79 -34.20 0.80 -8.18
C SER A 79 -35.10 0.35 -7.02
N VAL A 80 -34.51 -0.02 -5.88
CA VAL A 80 -35.25 -0.35 -4.64
C VAL A 80 -36.06 0.86 -4.19
N LYS A 81 -35.43 2.03 -4.09
CA LYS A 81 -36.10 3.26 -3.65
C LYS A 81 -37.24 3.68 -4.60
N LYS A 82 -37.04 3.54 -5.91
CA LYS A 82 -37.97 4.02 -6.92
C LYS A 82 -39.12 3.03 -7.18
N LEU A 83 -38.85 1.73 -7.16
CA LEU A 83 -39.78 0.72 -7.70
C LEU A 83 -40.34 -0.26 -6.68
N LEU A 84 -39.66 -0.52 -5.56
CA LEU A 84 -40.12 -1.57 -4.63
C LEU A 84 -41.55 -1.26 -4.13
N ASN A 85 -42.43 -2.26 -4.24
CA ASN A 85 -43.87 -2.15 -3.95
C ASN A 85 -44.67 -1.18 -4.82
N GLN A 86 -44.09 -0.61 -5.88
CA GLN A 86 -44.80 0.26 -6.82
C GLN A 86 -45.54 -0.55 -7.89
N THR A 87 -46.62 0.03 -8.39
CA THR A 87 -47.30 -0.46 -9.60
C THR A 87 -46.59 0.10 -10.82
N VAL A 88 -46.31 -0.75 -11.79
CA VAL A 88 -45.53 -0.45 -12.99
C VAL A 88 -46.24 -1.02 -14.22
N TYR A 89 -45.88 -0.52 -15.39
CA TYR A 89 -46.29 -1.07 -16.67
C TYR A 89 -45.13 -1.81 -17.30
N LEU A 90 -45.35 -3.06 -17.69
CA LEU A 90 -44.37 -3.89 -18.38
C LEU A 90 -44.72 -3.99 -19.87
N VAL A 91 -43.71 -3.84 -20.72
CA VAL A 91 -43.82 -4.00 -22.18
C VAL A 91 -42.72 -4.92 -22.66
N GLU A 92 -43.10 -6.01 -23.30
CA GLU A 92 -42.14 -6.94 -23.90
C GLU A 92 -41.80 -6.53 -25.33
N ASP A 93 -40.57 -6.83 -25.76
CA ASP A 93 -40.14 -6.63 -27.14
C ASP A 93 -40.11 -7.97 -27.89
N SER A 94 -40.91 -8.07 -28.95
CA SER A 94 -40.94 -9.21 -29.86
C SER A 94 -39.58 -9.57 -30.47
N ASN A 95 -38.64 -8.62 -30.52
CA ASN A 95 -37.30 -8.83 -31.06
C ASN A 95 -36.35 -9.52 -30.06
N ILE A 96 -36.74 -9.62 -28.79
CA ILE A 96 -35.91 -10.11 -27.70
C ILE A 96 -36.55 -11.38 -27.13
N PRO A 97 -36.07 -12.58 -27.52
CA PRO A 97 -36.58 -13.82 -26.97
C PRO A 97 -36.16 -13.98 -25.50
N ALA A 98 -36.93 -14.77 -24.75
CA ALA A 98 -36.52 -15.20 -23.42
C ALA A 98 -35.20 -15.98 -23.46
N GLN A 99 -34.34 -15.76 -22.47
CA GLN A 99 -33.04 -16.45 -22.35
C GLN A 99 -32.91 -17.06 -20.96
N ASN A 100 -32.47 -18.31 -20.88
CA ASN A 100 -32.27 -19.04 -19.61
C ASN A 100 -33.49 -18.99 -18.68
N GLY A 101 -34.71 -19.02 -19.24
CA GLY A 101 -35.96 -18.95 -18.45
C GLY A 101 -36.31 -17.56 -17.92
N ILE A 102 -35.60 -16.51 -18.33
CA ILE A 102 -35.90 -15.11 -17.98
C ILE A 102 -36.47 -14.41 -19.20
N ARG A 103 -37.59 -13.72 -19.02
CA ARG A 103 -38.20 -12.83 -20.01
C ARG A 103 -37.66 -11.41 -19.83
N PHE A 104 -37.65 -10.63 -20.90
CA PHE A 104 -37.12 -9.27 -20.87
C PHE A 104 -38.20 -8.25 -21.20
N CYS A 105 -38.20 -7.14 -20.47
CA CYS A 105 -39.17 -6.06 -20.67
C CYS A 105 -38.55 -4.65 -20.55
N TYR A 106 -39.32 -3.68 -21.03
CA TYR A 106 -39.26 -2.30 -20.60
C TYR A 106 -40.21 -2.13 -19.42
N LEU A 107 -39.75 -1.45 -18.37
CA LEU A 107 -40.53 -1.25 -17.15
C LEU A 107 -40.76 0.24 -16.92
N TYR A 108 -42.01 0.66 -16.82
CA TYR A 108 -42.41 2.05 -16.69
C TYR A 108 -43.07 2.29 -15.34
N ALA A 109 -42.47 3.14 -14.51
CA ALA A 109 -43.10 3.66 -13.28
C ALA A 109 -43.87 4.97 -13.54
N ASP A 110 -43.44 5.72 -14.56
CA ASP A 110 -44.15 6.84 -15.16
C ASP A 110 -44.28 6.58 -16.68
N LEU A 111 -45.29 7.15 -17.34
CA LEU A 111 -45.53 6.91 -18.76
C LEU A 111 -44.49 7.57 -19.69
N ASN A 112 -43.54 8.32 -19.11
CA ASN A 112 -42.67 9.23 -19.85
C ASN A 112 -41.31 8.61 -20.16
N ILE A 113 -40.72 7.87 -19.22
CA ILE A 113 -39.42 7.23 -19.39
C ILE A 113 -39.43 5.81 -18.82
N SER A 114 -38.89 4.86 -19.59
CA SER A 114 -38.67 3.52 -19.04
C SER A 114 -37.59 3.59 -17.96
N HIS A 115 -37.75 2.82 -16.89
CA HIS A 115 -36.72 2.66 -15.85
C HIS A 115 -35.40 2.17 -16.47
N ASN A 116 -35.49 1.43 -17.58
CA ASN A 116 -34.35 1.03 -18.40
C ASN A 116 -33.54 2.25 -18.89
N GLU A 117 -34.22 3.20 -19.53
CA GLU A 117 -33.60 4.42 -20.03
C GLU A 117 -33.14 5.31 -18.87
N ASP A 118 -33.94 5.43 -17.81
CA ASP A 118 -33.62 6.28 -16.66
C ASP A 118 -32.33 5.84 -15.96
N LEU A 119 -32.15 4.54 -15.71
CA LEU A 119 -30.91 4.01 -15.15
C LEU A 119 -29.68 4.37 -15.99
N ILE A 120 -29.79 4.32 -17.31
CA ILE A 120 -28.68 4.65 -18.22
C ILE A 120 -28.46 6.16 -18.27
N LYS A 121 -29.53 6.96 -18.30
CA LYS A 121 -29.51 8.42 -18.37
C LYS A 121 -28.91 9.06 -17.12
N GLN A 122 -29.12 8.46 -15.95
CA GLN A 122 -28.50 8.86 -14.68
C GLN A 122 -27.05 8.37 -14.53
N GLY A 123 -26.51 7.66 -15.53
CA GLY A 123 -25.19 7.05 -15.45
C GLY A 123 -25.11 5.92 -14.42
N LEU A 124 -26.23 5.29 -14.06
CA LEU A 124 -26.25 4.18 -13.12
C LEU A 124 -26.05 2.82 -13.81
N ALA A 125 -26.26 2.75 -15.12
CA ALA A 125 -26.05 1.56 -15.95
C ALA A 125 -25.51 1.93 -17.35
N LEU A 126 -24.98 0.93 -18.07
CA LEU A 126 -24.62 1.01 -19.48
C LEU A 126 -25.73 0.47 -20.39
N ALA A 127 -25.72 0.90 -21.64
CA ALA A 127 -26.49 0.27 -22.70
C ALA A 127 -25.87 -1.09 -23.06
N ASP A 128 -26.67 -2.16 -22.94
CA ASP A 128 -26.20 -3.53 -23.18
C ASP A 128 -26.27 -3.90 -24.67
N SER A 129 -25.12 -4.09 -25.30
CA SER A 129 -24.99 -4.40 -26.73
C SER A 129 -25.64 -5.71 -27.15
N ASP A 130 -25.89 -6.62 -26.21
CA ASP A 130 -26.57 -7.88 -26.49
C ASP A 130 -28.03 -7.67 -26.91
N PHE A 131 -28.61 -6.51 -26.56
CA PHE A 131 -29.96 -6.09 -26.92
C PHE A 131 -29.98 -5.09 -28.09
N LYS A 132 -28.96 -5.07 -28.95
CA LYS A 132 -28.89 -4.15 -30.10
C LYS A 132 -30.06 -4.22 -31.09
N THR A 133 -30.80 -5.34 -31.08
CA THR A 133 -32.00 -5.57 -31.91
C THR A 133 -33.29 -5.05 -31.26
N ALA A 134 -33.24 -4.61 -30.00
CA ALA A 134 -34.39 -4.08 -29.29
C ALA A 134 -34.82 -2.72 -29.86
N LYS A 135 -36.13 -2.47 -29.87
CA LYS A 135 -36.74 -1.26 -30.46
C LYS A 135 -36.20 0.03 -29.84
N GLU A 136 -35.92 0.03 -28.54
CA GLU A 136 -35.41 1.22 -27.82
C GLU A 136 -33.88 1.33 -27.75
N TYR A 137 -33.11 0.38 -28.31
CA TYR A 137 -31.66 0.34 -28.08
C TYR A 137 -30.92 1.62 -28.49
N LEU A 138 -31.33 2.24 -29.62
CA LEU A 138 -30.74 3.52 -30.06
C LEU A 138 -31.00 4.67 -29.07
N LYS A 139 -32.11 4.63 -28.32
CA LYS A 139 -32.37 5.59 -27.24
C LYS A 139 -31.38 5.37 -26.10
N PHE A 140 -31.13 4.12 -25.71
CA PHE A 140 -30.18 3.77 -24.66
C PHE A 140 -28.75 4.23 -24.97
N THR A 141 -28.30 4.06 -26.22
CA THR A 141 -26.97 4.55 -26.61
C THR A 141 -26.85 6.07 -26.51
N ARG A 142 -27.90 6.81 -26.87
CA ARG A 142 -27.95 8.28 -26.75
C ARG A 142 -28.02 8.74 -25.30
N SER A 143 -28.83 8.09 -24.46
CA SER A 143 -28.91 8.39 -23.02
C SER A 143 -27.58 8.13 -22.32
N GLN A 144 -26.86 7.08 -22.74
CA GLN A 144 -25.51 6.81 -22.25
C GLN A 144 -24.52 7.91 -22.69
N GLU A 145 -24.57 8.36 -23.95
CA GLU A 145 -23.75 9.50 -24.41
C GLU A 145 -24.08 10.78 -23.64
N SER A 146 -25.34 11.04 -23.36
CA SER A 146 -25.76 12.17 -22.52
C SER A 146 -25.19 12.08 -21.11
N ALA A 147 -25.29 10.91 -20.46
CA ALA A 147 -24.75 10.68 -19.13
C ALA A 147 -23.21 10.83 -19.10
N LYS A 148 -22.52 10.37 -20.14
CA LYS A 148 -21.08 10.58 -20.33
C LYS A 148 -20.72 12.06 -20.46
N ASN A 149 -21.44 12.81 -21.30
CA ASN A 149 -21.20 14.23 -21.53
C ASN A 149 -21.48 15.07 -20.27
N GLN A 150 -22.43 14.65 -19.45
CA GLN A 150 -22.80 15.30 -18.19
C GLN A 150 -22.01 14.78 -16.98
N SER A 151 -21.11 13.80 -17.17
CA SER A 151 -20.32 13.17 -16.12
C SER A 151 -21.18 12.65 -14.95
N LEU A 152 -22.23 11.87 -15.25
CA LEU A 152 -23.16 11.36 -14.24
C LEU A 152 -22.83 9.92 -13.81
N GLY A 153 -23.03 9.61 -12.53
CA GLY A 153 -22.94 8.26 -11.98
C GLY A 153 -21.58 7.59 -12.24
N ILE A 154 -21.56 6.45 -12.93
CA ILE A 154 -20.33 5.73 -13.31
C ILE A 154 -19.46 6.49 -14.32
N PHE A 155 -19.96 7.59 -14.88
CA PHE A 155 -19.22 8.50 -15.75
C PHE A 155 -18.79 9.78 -15.05
N ASP A 156 -19.09 9.92 -13.76
CA ASP A 156 -18.56 11.01 -12.95
C ASP A 156 -17.09 10.75 -12.61
N TYR A 157 -16.21 11.35 -13.42
CA TYR A 157 -14.77 11.33 -13.19
C TYR A 157 -14.27 12.50 -12.33
N SER A 158 -15.18 13.32 -11.78
CA SER A 158 -14.87 14.68 -11.35
C SER A 158 -14.57 14.88 -9.87
N ASP A 159 -14.84 13.93 -8.98
CA ASP A 159 -14.92 14.31 -7.56
C ASP A 159 -13.63 14.21 -6.72
N LYS A 160 -12.46 14.18 -7.35
CA LYS A 160 -11.16 14.44 -6.70
C LYS A 160 -10.15 15.00 -7.70
N LYS A 161 -9.43 16.07 -7.32
CA LYS A 161 -8.22 16.49 -8.06
C LYS A 161 -7.27 15.29 -8.17
N VAL A 162 -6.45 15.21 -9.22
CA VAL A 162 -5.54 14.06 -9.41
C VAL A 162 -4.62 13.85 -8.19
N SER A 163 -4.27 14.93 -7.49
CA SER A 163 -3.52 14.93 -6.23
C SER A 163 -4.28 14.34 -5.03
N GLU A 164 -5.60 14.28 -5.08
CA GLU A 164 -6.46 13.76 -4.01
C GLU A 164 -6.86 12.29 -4.26
N ARG A 165 -6.54 11.74 -5.44
CA ARG A 165 -6.80 10.34 -5.81
C ARG A 165 -5.77 9.43 -5.17
N ILE A 166 -6.22 8.35 -4.55
CA ILE A 166 -5.33 7.36 -3.92
C ILE A 166 -4.37 6.78 -4.95
N LEU A 167 -3.07 6.85 -4.65
CA LEU A 167 -1.99 6.32 -5.47
C LEU A 167 -1.33 5.14 -4.77
N ASN A 168 -1.22 3.99 -5.44
CA ASN A 168 -0.27 2.96 -5.04
C ASN A 168 1.13 3.35 -5.53
N LEU A 169 1.96 3.86 -4.61
CA LEU A 169 3.26 4.43 -4.98
C LEU A 169 4.21 3.40 -5.59
N ASN A 170 4.16 2.15 -5.11
CA ASN A 170 5.10 1.10 -5.51
C ASN A 170 4.88 0.59 -6.94
N THR A 171 3.69 0.85 -7.50
CA THR A 171 3.32 0.43 -8.87
C THR A 171 2.97 1.58 -9.79
N ALA A 172 2.91 2.82 -9.28
CA ALA A 172 2.61 4.00 -10.06
C ALA A 172 3.64 4.22 -11.19
N SER A 173 3.17 4.73 -12.34
CA SER A 173 4.04 5.23 -13.41
C SER A 173 4.62 6.60 -13.05
N THR A 174 5.67 7.02 -13.77
CA THR A 174 6.28 8.34 -13.63
C THR A 174 5.25 9.47 -13.76
N GLU A 175 4.33 9.37 -14.72
CA GLU A 175 3.30 10.39 -14.96
C GLU A 175 2.27 10.43 -13.83
N GLN A 176 1.94 9.28 -13.23
CA GLN A 176 1.03 9.22 -12.09
C GLN A 176 1.67 9.88 -10.86
N ILE A 177 2.95 9.62 -10.61
CA ILE A 177 3.72 10.26 -9.53
C ILE A 177 3.79 11.77 -9.76
N ALA A 178 4.19 12.22 -10.96
CA ALA A 178 4.31 13.64 -11.30
C ALA A 178 3.01 14.40 -11.06
N ARG A 179 1.88 13.85 -11.55
CA ARG A 179 0.57 14.49 -11.42
C ARG A 179 0.01 14.46 -10.00
N HIS A 180 0.30 13.41 -9.23
CA HIS A 180 -0.22 13.28 -7.87
C HIS A 180 0.45 14.26 -6.92
N PHE A 181 1.77 14.41 -7.01
CA PHE A 181 2.55 15.31 -6.15
C PHE A 181 2.72 16.73 -6.72
N ASP A 182 2.23 16.99 -7.92
CA ASP A 182 2.40 18.26 -8.65
C ASP A 182 3.87 18.66 -8.78
N ILE A 183 4.68 17.71 -9.27
CA ILE A 183 6.13 17.87 -9.49
C ILE A 183 6.50 17.66 -10.95
N ASP A 184 7.69 18.10 -11.34
CA ASP A 184 8.18 17.88 -12.70
C ASP A 184 8.50 16.41 -12.99
N ASN A 185 8.51 16.06 -14.29
CA ASN A 185 8.76 14.70 -14.76
C ASN A 185 10.19 14.20 -14.47
N PHE A 186 11.18 15.09 -14.34
CA PHE A 186 12.55 14.69 -14.05
C PHE A 186 12.65 14.16 -12.62
N LYS A 187 12.09 14.91 -11.67
CA LYS A 187 11.98 14.54 -10.27
C LYS A 187 11.14 13.28 -10.07
N ALA A 188 9.97 13.21 -10.72
CA ALA A 188 9.13 12.03 -10.67
C ALA A 188 9.81 10.78 -11.25
N SER A 189 10.61 10.93 -12.32
CA SER A 189 11.37 9.83 -12.93
C SER A 189 12.48 9.31 -12.01
N ALA A 190 13.15 10.22 -11.29
CA ALA A 190 14.14 9.85 -10.28
C ALA A 190 13.50 9.04 -9.14
N TRP A 191 12.35 9.48 -8.62
CA TRP A 191 11.59 8.74 -7.61
C TRP A 191 11.13 7.38 -8.14
N HIS A 192 10.55 7.35 -9.33
CA HIS A 192 10.09 6.12 -9.97
C HIS A 192 11.22 5.09 -10.12
N SER A 193 12.39 5.51 -10.61
CA SER A 193 13.57 4.65 -10.75
C SER A 193 14.01 4.09 -9.39
N ARG A 194 14.07 4.96 -8.36
CA ARG A 194 14.43 4.55 -7.00
C ARG A 194 13.43 3.55 -6.39
N ILE A 195 12.13 3.79 -6.55
CA ILE A 195 11.06 2.89 -6.06
C ILE A 195 11.12 1.55 -6.79
N THR A 196 11.44 1.55 -8.09
CA THR A 196 11.57 0.32 -8.88
C THR A 196 12.72 -0.56 -8.40
N GLU A 197 13.83 0.06 -7.99
CA GLU A 197 14.98 -0.67 -7.44
C GLU A 197 14.78 -1.07 -5.98
N ASN A 198 14.08 -0.24 -5.21
CA ASN A 198 13.82 -0.44 -3.79
C ASN A 198 12.43 0.16 -3.42
N PRO A 199 11.39 -0.69 -3.33
CA PRO A 199 10.03 -0.30 -2.97
C PRO A 199 9.94 0.37 -1.59
N ILE A 200 8.94 1.24 -1.43
CA ILE A 200 8.62 1.88 -0.16
C ILE A 200 7.80 0.91 0.68
N ASN A 201 8.32 0.54 1.86
CA ASN A 201 7.71 -0.45 2.74
C ASN A 201 6.80 0.20 3.80
N ARG A 202 7.13 1.41 4.23
CA ARG A 202 6.37 2.19 5.23
C ARG A 202 6.26 3.66 4.81
N MET A 203 5.25 4.35 5.31
CA MET A 203 4.95 5.71 4.87
C MET A 203 6.04 6.73 5.18
N ALA A 204 6.76 6.58 6.30
CA ALA A 204 7.84 7.52 6.59
C ALA A 204 9.14 7.21 5.82
N GLU A 205 9.23 6.11 5.07
CA GLU A 205 10.31 5.89 4.09
C GLU A 205 10.19 6.86 2.88
N LEU A 206 9.08 7.58 2.71
CA LEU A 206 8.98 8.63 1.66
C LEU A 206 10.05 9.71 1.78
N ARG A 207 10.50 9.99 3.02
CA ARG A 207 11.61 10.93 3.28
C ARG A 207 12.90 10.50 2.61
N ALA A 208 13.04 9.20 2.33
CA ALA A 208 14.19 8.66 1.64
C ALA A 208 14.22 9.04 0.15
N LEU A 209 13.04 9.23 -0.46
CA LEU A 209 12.92 9.65 -1.86
C LEU A 209 13.32 11.10 -2.06
N ASP A 210 12.86 11.97 -1.15
CA ASP A 210 13.20 13.38 -1.13
C ASP A 210 12.89 13.99 0.24
N LYS A 211 13.93 14.16 1.05
CA LYS A 211 13.83 14.72 2.41
C LYS A 211 13.40 16.18 2.46
N GLU A 212 13.55 16.94 1.37
CA GLU A 212 13.18 18.36 1.32
C GLU A 212 11.71 18.52 0.96
N PHE A 213 11.19 17.64 0.10
CA PHE A 213 9.77 17.61 -0.25
C PHE A 213 8.92 16.89 0.81
N PHE A 214 9.33 15.70 1.23
CA PHE A 214 8.61 14.89 2.23
C PHE A 214 9.04 15.27 3.65
N THR A 215 8.59 16.44 4.11
CA THR A 215 8.63 16.76 5.54
C THR A 215 7.57 15.92 6.29
N PRO A 216 7.65 15.78 7.63
CA PRO A 216 6.63 15.09 8.41
C PRO A 216 5.20 15.61 8.13
N GLU A 217 5.05 16.93 7.99
CA GLU A 217 3.76 17.56 7.69
C GLU A 217 3.26 17.18 6.29
N LYS A 218 4.16 17.17 5.30
CA LYS A 218 3.83 16.75 3.93
C LYS A 218 3.47 15.27 3.86
N ILE A 219 4.12 14.41 4.63
CA ILE A 219 3.75 12.99 4.72
C ILE A 219 2.34 12.86 5.29
N MET A 220 2.02 13.57 6.37
CA MET A 220 0.67 13.56 6.95
C MET A 220 -0.38 14.10 5.97
N GLU A 221 -0.05 15.11 5.17
CA GLU A 221 -0.91 15.67 4.12
C GLU A 221 -1.25 14.63 3.04
N TYR A 222 -0.24 13.89 2.55
CA TYR A 222 -0.43 12.91 1.47
C TYR A 222 -0.83 11.51 1.96
N ALA A 223 -0.67 11.18 3.25
CA ALA A 223 -0.97 9.85 3.78
C ALA A 223 -2.40 9.35 3.50
N PRO A 224 -3.47 10.17 3.57
CA PRO A 224 -4.81 9.74 3.20
C PRO A 224 -5.01 9.44 1.70
N HIS A 225 -4.03 9.77 0.86
CA HIS A 225 -4.08 9.67 -0.60
C HIS A 225 -2.96 8.80 -1.17
N LEU A 226 -2.23 8.10 -0.32
CA LEU A 226 -1.14 7.22 -0.73
C LEU A 226 -1.26 5.86 -0.05
N HIS A 227 -1.21 4.80 -0.85
CA HIS A 227 -1.08 3.44 -0.35
C HIS A 227 0.22 2.82 -0.87
N LEU A 228 0.73 1.83 -0.16
CA LEU A 228 1.88 1.02 -0.56
C LEU A 228 1.45 -0.35 -1.11
N ARG A 229 0.23 -0.79 -0.75
CA ARG A 229 -0.48 -1.95 -1.31
C ARG A 229 -1.93 -1.60 -1.60
N THR A 230 -2.50 -2.24 -2.60
CA THR A 230 -3.90 -2.04 -2.99
C THR A 230 -4.76 -3.18 -2.46
N ASN A 231 -5.80 -2.85 -1.68
CA ASN A 231 -6.79 -3.83 -1.28
C ASN A 231 -7.79 -4.05 -2.41
N LEU A 232 -7.69 -5.18 -3.13
CA LEU A 232 -8.54 -5.40 -4.30
C LEU A 232 -10.04 -5.43 -3.97
N GLN A 233 -10.45 -5.77 -2.75
CA GLN A 233 -11.87 -5.79 -2.37
C GLN A 233 -12.46 -4.39 -2.20
N THR A 234 -11.68 -3.42 -1.71
CA THR A 234 -12.17 -2.09 -1.31
C THR A 234 -11.64 -0.95 -2.18
N ALA A 235 -10.59 -1.19 -2.96
CA ALA A 235 -9.87 -0.16 -3.68
C ALA A 235 -10.72 0.66 -4.67
N LEU A 236 -10.29 1.91 -4.81
CA LEU A 236 -10.57 2.84 -5.88
C LEU A 236 -10.47 2.27 -7.32
N PRO A 237 -11.33 2.55 -8.33
CA PRO A 237 -10.93 2.29 -9.72
C PRO A 237 -9.59 2.94 -10.10
N TYR A 238 -9.34 4.17 -9.63
CA TYR A 238 -8.07 4.88 -9.87
C TYR A 238 -6.89 4.25 -9.10
N GLU A 239 -7.13 3.66 -7.93
CA GLU A 239 -6.11 2.96 -7.17
C GLU A 239 -5.73 1.65 -7.86
N ILE A 240 -6.71 0.90 -8.40
CA ILE A 240 -6.45 -0.29 -9.22
C ILE A 240 -5.74 0.06 -10.53
N ALA A 241 -6.06 1.21 -11.14
CA ALA A 241 -5.33 1.70 -12.30
C ALA A 241 -3.86 2.05 -11.96
N SER A 242 -3.60 2.56 -10.75
CA SER A 242 -2.22 2.76 -10.27
C SER A 242 -1.49 1.46 -9.95
N LEU A 243 -2.20 0.44 -9.44
CA LEU A 243 -1.69 -0.92 -9.23
C LEU A 243 -1.22 -1.56 -10.55
N THR A 244 -2.04 -1.45 -11.60
CA THR A 244 -1.80 -2.12 -12.88
C THR A 244 -0.92 -1.33 -13.84
N GLY A 245 -0.61 -0.07 -13.52
CA GLY A 245 0.03 0.89 -14.44
C GLY A 245 1.36 0.46 -15.05
N ARG A 246 2.11 -0.42 -14.37
CA ARG A 246 3.40 -0.97 -14.83
C ARG A 246 3.30 -2.28 -15.62
N VAL A 247 2.10 -2.82 -15.78
CA VAL A 247 1.88 -4.10 -16.46
C VAL A 247 1.27 -3.86 -17.84
N THR A 248 1.63 -4.68 -18.83
CA THR A 248 0.98 -4.67 -20.14
C THR A 248 -0.51 -4.95 -20.00
N ASP A 249 -1.33 -4.31 -20.84
CA ASP A 249 -2.80 -4.39 -20.80
C ASP A 249 -3.44 -3.88 -19.48
N SER A 250 -2.81 -2.91 -18.82
CA SER A 250 -3.23 -2.35 -17.52
C SER A 250 -4.72 -1.97 -17.44
N SER A 251 -5.26 -1.31 -18.48
CA SER A 251 -6.68 -0.94 -18.55
C SER A 251 -7.59 -2.15 -18.54
N LYS A 252 -7.27 -3.16 -19.36
CA LYS A 252 -8.03 -4.42 -19.43
C LYS A 252 -7.99 -5.18 -18.12
N ILE A 253 -6.84 -5.23 -17.44
CA ILE A 253 -6.70 -5.87 -16.12
C ILE A 253 -7.53 -5.12 -15.08
N THR A 254 -7.47 -3.78 -15.09
CA THR A 254 -8.28 -2.93 -14.19
C THR A 254 -9.76 -3.23 -14.38
N ASP A 255 -10.23 -3.25 -15.63
CA ASP A 255 -11.61 -3.58 -15.96
C ASP A 255 -11.97 -5.00 -15.50
N GLN A 256 -11.10 -5.99 -15.71
CA GLN A 256 -11.35 -7.36 -15.26
C GLN A 256 -11.47 -7.49 -13.74
N ILE A 257 -10.59 -6.81 -12.98
CA ILE A 257 -10.66 -6.77 -11.51
C ILE A 257 -11.97 -6.12 -11.07
N LEU A 258 -12.28 -4.94 -11.61
CA LEU A 258 -13.50 -4.21 -11.28
C LEU A 258 -14.74 -5.04 -11.61
N GLN A 259 -14.79 -5.65 -12.80
CA GLN A 259 -15.89 -6.50 -13.25
C GLN A 259 -16.06 -7.74 -12.38
N TYR A 260 -14.98 -8.38 -11.96
CA TYR A 260 -15.06 -9.55 -11.08
C TYR A 260 -15.63 -9.20 -9.70
N ARG A 261 -15.18 -8.06 -9.12
CA ARG A 261 -15.68 -7.56 -7.83
C ARG A 261 -17.18 -7.31 -7.80
N LEU A 262 -17.78 -7.06 -8.97
CA LEU A 262 -19.23 -6.86 -9.08
C LEU A 262 -20.02 -8.10 -8.68
N PHE A 263 -19.47 -9.28 -8.93
CA PHE A 263 -20.18 -10.55 -8.80
C PHE A 263 -19.62 -11.45 -7.70
N LYS A 264 -18.33 -11.28 -7.35
CA LYS A 264 -17.62 -12.12 -6.39
C LYS A 264 -16.65 -11.29 -5.55
N PRO A 265 -16.52 -11.58 -4.25
CA PRO A 265 -15.52 -10.91 -3.43
C PRO A 265 -14.10 -11.27 -3.90
N LEU A 266 -13.21 -10.28 -3.87
CA LEU A 266 -11.76 -10.42 -4.03
C LEU A 266 -11.07 -10.28 -2.67
N SER A 267 -11.47 -11.14 -1.72
CA SER A 267 -10.98 -11.13 -0.34
C SER A 267 -9.80 -12.07 -0.08
N SER A 268 -9.32 -12.77 -1.10
CA SER A 268 -8.23 -13.73 -0.94
C SER A 268 -7.43 -13.94 -2.23
N GLU A 269 -6.25 -14.53 -2.07
CA GLU A 269 -5.40 -14.95 -3.18
C GLU A 269 -6.09 -15.96 -4.10
N GLU A 270 -6.90 -16.85 -3.55
CA GLU A 270 -7.66 -17.82 -4.35
C GLU A 270 -8.74 -17.15 -5.21
N ASP A 271 -9.28 -16.01 -4.76
CA ASP A 271 -10.23 -15.23 -5.55
C ASP A 271 -9.51 -14.48 -6.68
N PHE A 272 -8.33 -13.92 -6.39
CA PHE A 272 -7.49 -13.27 -7.40
C PHE A 272 -7.07 -14.23 -8.52
N LYS A 273 -6.77 -15.50 -8.21
CA LYS A 273 -6.46 -16.54 -9.20
C LYS A 273 -7.61 -16.87 -10.15
N LYS A 274 -8.86 -16.60 -9.77
CA LYS A 274 -10.05 -16.85 -10.61
C LYS A 274 -10.26 -15.78 -11.68
N LEU A 275 -9.53 -14.66 -11.61
CA LEU A 275 -9.56 -13.62 -12.65
C LEU A 275 -8.98 -14.13 -13.96
N ASN A 276 -9.48 -13.64 -15.09
CA ASN A 276 -8.94 -13.98 -16.41
C ASN A 276 -7.69 -13.13 -16.76
N ILE A 277 -6.69 -13.17 -15.88
CA ILE A 277 -5.41 -12.45 -15.98
C ILE A 277 -4.31 -13.48 -16.22
N LEU A 278 -3.30 -13.15 -17.04
CA LEU A 278 -2.17 -14.05 -17.27
C LEU A 278 -1.39 -14.29 -15.98
N GLU A 279 -0.86 -15.51 -15.79
CA GLU A 279 -0.13 -15.86 -14.57
C GLU A 279 1.13 -15.00 -14.35
N SER A 280 1.80 -14.58 -15.43
CA SER A 280 2.92 -13.63 -15.36
C SER A 280 2.51 -12.27 -14.81
N GLN A 281 1.35 -11.76 -15.24
CA GLN A 281 0.78 -10.49 -14.77
C GLN A 281 0.30 -10.62 -13.33
N ARG A 282 -0.35 -11.74 -12.96
CA ARG A 282 -0.71 -12.02 -11.56
C ARG A 282 0.51 -12.02 -10.66
N LYS A 283 1.59 -12.72 -11.04
CA LYS A 283 2.84 -12.75 -10.27
C LYS A 283 3.45 -11.35 -10.11
N ALA A 284 3.38 -10.52 -11.14
CA ALA A 284 3.88 -9.15 -11.08
C ALA A 284 3.04 -8.26 -10.13
N LEU A 285 1.72 -8.44 -10.10
CA LEU A 285 0.83 -7.63 -9.26
C LEU A 285 0.77 -8.11 -7.81
N ARG A 286 0.78 -9.42 -7.59
CA ARG A 286 0.64 -10.10 -6.29
C ARG A 286 1.33 -9.42 -5.09
N PRO A 287 2.60 -8.99 -5.17
CA PRO A 287 3.24 -8.35 -4.02
C PRO A 287 2.60 -7.03 -3.59
N TYR A 288 2.07 -6.28 -4.56
CA TYR A 288 1.49 -4.95 -4.35
C TYR A 288 0.00 -4.99 -3.99
N LEU A 289 -0.56 -6.19 -3.76
CA LEU A 289 -1.95 -6.40 -3.35
C LEU A 289 -1.99 -6.72 -1.88
N THR A 290 -3.03 -6.28 -1.17
CA THR A 290 -3.40 -6.82 0.14
C THR A 290 -4.85 -7.29 0.11
N TYR A 291 -5.24 -8.13 1.07
CA TYR A 291 -6.62 -8.55 1.25
C TYR A 291 -7.20 -8.14 2.63
N GLY A 292 -6.36 -7.53 3.48
CA GLY A 292 -6.74 -6.97 4.77
C GLY A 292 -6.40 -5.47 4.86
N ASP A 293 -6.29 -4.94 6.08
CA ASP A 293 -6.12 -3.50 6.34
C ASP A 293 -4.65 -3.02 6.26
N GLN A 294 -3.75 -3.84 5.74
CA GLN A 294 -2.32 -3.55 5.61
C GLN A 294 -1.99 -2.81 4.29
N PHE A 295 -2.56 -1.63 4.08
CA PHE A 295 -2.33 -0.83 2.86
C PHE A 295 -1.25 0.24 3.02
N TYR A 296 -0.88 0.60 4.26
CA TYR A 296 0.27 1.47 4.59
C TYR A 296 1.57 0.72 4.84
N GLU A 297 1.53 -0.61 4.72
CA GLU A 297 2.67 -1.48 4.92
C GLU A 297 2.83 -2.36 3.68
N PHE A 298 4.01 -2.31 3.07
CA PHE A 298 4.39 -3.16 1.97
C PHE A 298 5.46 -4.15 2.41
N PHE A 299 5.09 -5.42 2.49
CA PHE A 299 5.99 -6.53 2.79
C PHE A 299 5.83 -7.59 1.70
N GLY A 300 6.89 -7.82 0.93
CA GLY A 300 6.94 -8.91 -0.03
C GLY A 300 7.23 -8.47 -1.46
N ILE A 301 8.28 -9.08 -2.01
CA ILE A 301 8.90 -8.90 -3.34
C ILE A 301 9.64 -7.58 -3.48
N GLY A 302 10.97 -7.70 -3.51
CA GLY A 302 11.87 -6.57 -3.73
C GLY A 302 12.37 -5.91 -2.46
N ALA A 303 11.81 -6.22 -1.29
CA ALA A 303 12.44 -5.92 -0.01
C ALA A 303 13.78 -6.66 0.03
N LYS A 304 14.81 -5.88 -0.25
CA LYS A 304 16.21 -6.25 -0.33
C LYS A 304 16.88 -6.05 1.02
N VAL A 305 16.07 -5.97 2.07
CA VAL A 305 16.51 -5.73 3.42
C VAL A 305 17.32 -6.93 3.86
N VAL A 306 18.60 -6.70 4.09
CA VAL A 306 19.51 -7.73 4.58
C VAL A 306 20.20 -7.25 5.82
N ASN A 307 20.40 -8.17 6.74
CA ASN A 307 21.29 -7.96 7.85
C ASN A 307 22.74 -8.01 7.35
N ILE A 308 23.37 -6.86 7.14
CA ILE A 308 24.72 -6.75 6.54
C ILE A 308 25.79 -7.50 7.36
N ASN A 309 25.53 -7.74 8.65
CA ASN A 309 26.46 -8.43 9.53
C ASN A 309 26.50 -9.94 9.27
N THR A 310 25.42 -10.52 8.76
CA THR A 310 25.25 -11.97 8.57
C THR A 310 25.02 -12.36 7.12
N ALA A 311 24.62 -11.42 6.26
CA ALA A 311 24.33 -11.67 4.87
C ALA A 311 25.55 -12.21 4.10
N ASP A 312 25.28 -13.09 3.15
CA ASP A 312 26.27 -13.56 2.19
C ASP A 312 26.48 -12.58 1.04
N GLU A 313 27.47 -12.86 0.20
CA GLU A 313 27.84 -12.01 -0.93
C GLU A 313 26.70 -11.81 -1.92
N THR A 314 25.94 -12.87 -2.23
CA THR A 314 24.84 -12.82 -3.20
C THR A 314 23.67 -12.03 -2.65
N GLN A 315 23.39 -12.18 -1.37
CA GLN A 315 22.39 -11.42 -0.65
C GLN A 315 22.76 -9.93 -0.63
N ILE A 316 24.01 -9.58 -0.33
CA ILE A 316 24.49 -8.18 -0.32
C ILE A 316 24.49 -7.57 -1.73
N ALA A 317 25.01 -8.29 -2.73
CA ALA A 317 25.05 -7.84 -4.11
C ALA A 317 23.63 -7.57 -4.64
N SER A 318 22.70 -8.49 -4.35
CA SER A 318 21.29 -8.34 -4.71
C SER A 318 20.66 -7.17 -3.97
N ALA A 319 20.88 -7.08 -2.66
CA ALA A 319 20.28 -6.09 -1.78
C ALA A 319 20.64 -4.65 -2.14
N LEU A 320 21.91 -4.44 -2.48
CA LEU A 320 22.47 -3.12 -2.70
C LEU A 320 22.67 -2.80 -4.19
N SER A 321 22.32 -3.74 -5.08
CA SER A 321 22.59 -3.64 -6.52
C SER A 321 24.06 -3.32 -6.82
N VAL A 322 24.98 -3.92 -6.06
CA VAL A 322 26.43 -3.70 -6.19
C VAL A 322 27.12 -4.89 -6.86
N SER A 323 28.31 -4.67 -7.40
CA SER A 323 29.11 -5.75 -7.97
C SER A 323 29.49 -6.79 -6.90
N SER A 324 29.70 -8.04 -7.32
CA SER A 324 30.19 -9.12 -6.44
C SER A 324 31.47 -8.73 -5.70
N ALA A 325 32.42 -8.04 -6.36
CA ALA A 325 33.63 -7.54 -5.73
C ALA A 325 33.34 -6.56 -4.57
N GLN A 326 32.38 -5.66 -4.74
CA GLN A 326 31.96 -4.72 -3.69
C GLN A 326 31.21 -5.45 -2.56
N ALA A 327 30.36 -6.42 -2.90
CA ALA A 327 29.65 -7.25 -1.92
C ALA A 327 30.60 -8.09 -1.06
N ILE A 328 31.68 -8.63 -1.63
CA ILE A 328 32.75 -9.35 -0.90
C ILE A 328 33.40 -8.43 0.14
N ILE A 329 33.73 -7.19 -0.27
CA ILE A 329 34.36 -6.20 0.62
C ILE A 329 33.42 -5.88 1.80
N LEU A 330 32.14 -5.67 1.53
CA LEU A 330 31.09 -5.45 2.54
C LEU A 330 30.95 -6.63 3.50
N ARG A 331 30.85 -7.85 2.96
CA ARG A 331 30.74 -9.10 3.74
C ARG A 331 31.92 -9.27 4.71
N ASP A 332 33.13 -9.03 4.22
CA ASP A 332 34.37 -9.31 4.94
C ASP A 332 34.83 -8.17 5.86
N PHE A 333 34.18 -7.01 5.83
CA PHE A 333 34.47 -5.91 6.76
C PHE A 333 34.37 -6.36 8.22
N SER A 334 33.27 -7.00 8.60
CA SER A 334 33.05 -7.55 9.95
C SER A 334 34.16 -8.52 10.42
N LYS A 335 34.84 -9.21 9.49
CA LYS A 335 35.96 -10.11 9.82
C LYS A 335 37.23 -9.36 10.23
N ARG A 336 37.46 -8.15 9.68
CA ARG A 336 38.63 -7.33 10.01
C ARG A 336 38.53 -6.65 11.36
N TYR A 337 37.31 -6.35 11.81
CA TYR A 337 37.08 -5.56 13.02
C TYR A 337 36.54 -6.38 14.22
N VAL A 338 36.19 -7.66 14.04
CA VAL A 338 35.75 -8.57 15.11
C VAL A 338 34.48 -8.08 15.84
N TYR A 339 33.66 -7.24 15.20
CA TYR A 339 32.36 -6.78 15.74
C TYR A 339 31.33 -6.54 14.61
N PRO A 340 30.01 -6.63 14.88
CA PRO A 340 28.96 -6.25 13.93
C PRO A 340 29.04 -4.76 13.58
N LEU A 341 28.92 -4.39 12.30
CA LEU A 341 28.60 -3.02 11.88
C LEU A 341 27.47 -2.45 12.73
N ARG A 342 27.67 -1.22 13.23
CA ARG A 342 26.80 -0.60 14.24
C ARG A 342 25.98 0.55 13.69
N ASN A 343 26.44 1.13 12.59
CA ASN A 343 25.69 2.08 11.79
C ASN A 343 26.12 1.95 10.31
N VAL A 344 25.32 2.53 9.42
CA VAL A 344 25.56 2.46 7.98
C VAL A 344 26.75 3.36 7.60
N GLU A 345 27.05 4.41 8.38
CA GLU A 345 28.20 5.30 8.19
C GLU A 345 29.56 4.59 8.30
N GLU A 346 29.64 3.49 9.07
CA GLU A 346 30.86 2.68 9.15
C GLU A 346 31.29 2.07 7.81
N LEU A 347 30.36 1.96 6.85
CA LEU A 347 30.62 1.52 5.48
C LEU A 347 31.31 2.59 4.61
N PHE A 348 31.47 3.83 5.10
CA PHE A 348 32.05 4.95 4.34
C PHE A 348 33.45 5.36 4.79
N LYS A 349 34.08 4.59 5.68
CA LYS A 349 35.44 4.88 6.19
C LYS A 349 36.50 4.75 5.07
N PRO A 350 37.66 5.43 5.16
CA PRO A 350 38.64 5.60 4.06
C PRO A 350 39.20 4.33 3.38
N HIS A 351 38.92 3.14 3.91
CA HIS A 351 39.33 1.85 3.35
C HIS A 351 38.25 1.17 2.49
N PHE A 352 37.20 1.92 2.11
CA PHE A 352 36.07 1.43 1.34
C PHE A 352 36.13 1.98 -0.10
N PRO A 353 36.31 1.13 -1.14
CA PRO A 353 36.24 1.54 -2.54
C PRO A 353 34.79 1.41 -3.03
N LEU A 354 33.84 2.00 -2.31
CA LEU A 354 32.54 2.29 -2.92
C LEU A 354 32.69 3.63 -3.63
N ASN A 355 32.47 3.61 -4.94
CA ASN A 355 32.47 4.81 -5.77
C ASN A 355 31.53 5.84 -5.10
N LYS A 356 31.90 7.13 -5.10
CA LYS A 356 31.06 8.23 -4.59
C LYS A 356 29.67 8.29 -5.27
N GLU A 357 29.47 7.50 -6.31
CA GLU A 357 28.26 7.32 -7.11
C GLU A 357 27.25 6.26 -6.62
N LEU A 358 27.46 5.59 -5.47
CA LEU A 358 26.34 4.99 -4.73
C LEU A 358 25.53 6.13 -4.09
N SER A 359 24.74 6.77 -4.94
CA SER A 359 24.23 8.14 -4.82
C SER A 359 23.13 8.35 -3.77
N SER A 360 23.01 7.51 -2.74
CA SER A 360 22.44 7.94 -1.46
C SER A 360 22.77 6.96 -0.33
N MET A 361 23.30 7.47 0.79
CA MET A 361 23.30 6.77 2.10
C MET A 361 21.91 6.20 2.46
N THR A 362 20.88 6.81 1.90
CA THR A 362 19.48 6.46 2.03
C THR A 362 19.11 5.10 1.39
N ALA A 363 19.65 4.77 0.21
CA ALA A 363 19.44 3.44 -0.39
C ALA A 363 20.12 2.31 0.40
N LEU A 364 21.22 2.61 1.08
CA LEU A 364 21.92 1.68 1.95
C LEU A 364 21.17 1.48 3.28
N SER A 365 20.57 2.52 3.86
CA SER A 365 19.81 2.41 5.12
C SER A 365 18.47 1.68 4.97
N ASP A 366 17.81 1.84 3.82
CA ASP A 366 16.54 1.15 3.56
C ASP A 366 16.73 -0.36 3.40
N ASN A 367 17.81 -0.79 2.73
CA ASN A 367 18.10 -2.20 2.42
C ASN A 367 19.08 -2.87 3.39
N ILE A 368 19.63 -2.14 4.36
CA ILE A 368 20.52 -2.71 5.37
C ILE A 368 19.85 -2.64 6.73
N ARG A 369 19.86 -3.78 7.40
CA ARG A 369 19.66 -3.89 8.83
C ARG A 369 20.97 -4.31 9.46
N LEU A 370 21.20 -3.82 10.66
CA LEU A 370 22.38 -4.17 11.45
C LEU A 370 22.02 -5.21 12.50
N PHE A 371 20.77 -5.08 12.99
CA PHE A 371 20.07 -6.02 13.84
C PHE A 371 18.67 -6.20 13.29
N THR A 372 18.17 -7.43 13.35
CA THR A 372 16.89 -7.81 12.74
C THR A 372 15.79 -7.90 13.80
N PRO A 373 14.67 -7.16 13.64
CA PRO A 373 13.48 -7.33 14.47
C PRO A 373 12.88 -8.70 14.20
N ILE A 374 13.19 -9.70 15.04
CA ILE A 374 12.90 -11.10 14.70
C ILE A 374 11.40 -11.39 14.59
N ASN A 375 10.53 -10.52 15.11
CA ASN A 375 9.08 -10.70 15.06
C ASN A 375 8.45 -10.02 13.84
N GLU A 376 9.03 -8.91 13.37
CA GLU A 376 8.46 -8.11 12.27
C GLU A 376 9.19 -8.29 10.94
N ALA A 377 10.44 -8.74 10.95
CA ALA A 377 11.28 -8.83 9.76
C ALA A 377 10.75 -9.80 8.72
N ASP A 378 10.90 -9.44 7.45
CA ASP A 378 10.43 -10.26 6.34
C ASP A 378 11.28 -11.53 6.12
N GLU A 379 10.87 -12.38 5.17
CA GLU A 379 11.58 -13.62 4.88
C GLU A 379 13.03 -13.39 4.41
N ASN A 380 13.30 -12.32 3.64
CA ASN A 380 14.61 -12.05 3.06
C ASN A 380 15.60 -11.57 4.13
N GLU A 381 15.17 -10.66 4.99
CA GLU A 381 15.95 -10.19 6.12
C GLU A 381 16.26 -11.37 7.07
N ILE A 382 15.31 -12.26 7.28
CA ILE A 382 15.49 -13.42 8.16
C ILE A 382 16.39 -14.47 7.53
N ARG A 383 16.26 -14.69 6.23
CA ARG A 383 17.17 -15.52 5.44
C ARG A 383 18.60 -14.99 5.54
N SER A 384 18.78 -13.67 5.53
CA SER A 384 20.09 -13.04 5.63
C SER A 384 20.79 -13.24 6.98
N LEU A 385 20.05 -13.53 8.05
CA LEU A 385 20.65 -13.94 9.35
C LEU A 385 21.50 -15.21 9.24
N PHE A 386 21.21 -16.04 8.25
CA PHE A 386 21.88 -17.33 8.04
C PHE A 386 22.87 -17.31 6.87
N GLY A 387 23.11 -16.18 6.20
CA GLY A 387 23.99 -16.11 5.02
C GLY A 387 25.42 -16.61 5.27
N LYS A 388 25.94 -16.43 6.49
CA LYS A 388 27.26 -16.92 6.93
C LYS A 388 27.21 -18.26 7.66
N VAL A 389 26.02 -18.83 7.88
CA VAL A 389 25.86 -20.12 8.57
C VAL A 389 25.94 -21.23 7.53
N SER A 390 26.81 -22.22 7.75
CA SER A 390 26.91 -23.38 6.87
C SER A 390 25.69 -24.30 7.04
N VAL A 391 24.66 -24.09 6.22
CA VAL A 391 23.41 -24.86 6.21
C VAL A 391 23.03 -25.23 4.78
N GLY A 392 22.59 -26.47 4.55
CA GLY A 392 22.06 -26.88 3.25
C GLY A 392 20.75 -26.17 2.90
N GLY A 393 20.48 -25.96 1.60
CA GLY A 393 19.34 -25.13 1.14
C GLY A 393 17.96 -25.58 1.65
N TYR A 394 17.69 -26.89 1.73
CA TYR A 394 16.43 -27.42 2.27
C TYR A 394 16.27 -27.12 3.77
N GLN A 395 17.34 -27.30 4.52
CA GLN A 395 17.35 -27.06 5.96
C GLN A 395 17.24 -25.56 6.28
N LEU A 396 17.89 -24.71 5.48
CA LEU A 396 17.74 -23.25 5.59
C LEU A 396 16.28 -22.81 5.37
N ALA A 397 15.61 -23.35 4.33
CA ALA A 397 14.21 -23.05 4.09
C ALA A 397 13.30 -23.49 5.25
N GLY A 398 13.59 -24.64 5.87
CA GLY A 398 12.91 -25.11 7.07
C GLY A 398 13.07 -24.16 8.26
N LEU A 399 14.31 -23.74 8.55
CA LEU A 399 14.61 -22.79 9.63
C LEU A 399 13.86 -21.47 9.46
N ILE A 400 13.91 -20.90 8.25
CA ILE A 400 13.22 -19.63 7.95
C ILE A 400 11.71 -19.78 8.16
N LYS A 401 11.12 -20.84 7.63
CA LYS A 401 9.69 -21.13 7.80
C LYS A 401 9.31 -21.30 9.26
N ASP A 402 10.13 -21.98 10.05
CA ASP A 402 9.92 -22.14 11.50
C ASP A 402 9.99 -20.80 12.23
N VAL A 403 10.95 -19.92 11.88
CA VAL A 403 11.01 -18.55 12.42
C VAL A 403 9.75 -17.79 12.04
N MET A 404 9.35 -17.77 10.76
CA MET A 404 8.18 -16.99 10.30
C MET A 404 6.88 -17.46 10.96
N ASN A 405 6.68 -18.77 11.11
CA ASN A 405 5.42 -19.34 11.61
C ASN A 405 5.27 -19.34 13.13
N LYS A 406 6.38 -19.36 13.88
CA LYS A 406 6.37 -19.51 15.35
C LYS A 406 6.51 -18.20 16.12
N ARG A 407 6.61 -17.07 15.41
CA ARG A 407 6.52 -15.73 16.01
C ARG A 407 5.14 -15.52 16.67
N PRO A 408 5.04 -14.62 17.67
CA PRO A 408 6.11 -13.79 18.21
C PRO A 408 6.98 -14.53 19.24
N PHE A 409 8.29 -14.30 19.18
CA PHE A 409 9.26 -14.74 20.18
C PHE A 409 9.44 -13.66 21.25
N ARG A 410 9.45 -14.07 22.52
CA ARG A 410 9.64 -13.16 23.67
C ARG A 410 11.11 -13.04 24.09
N ASP A 411 11.88 -14.09 23.87
CA ASP A 411 13.27 -14.18 24.30
C ASP A 411 14.05 -15.20 23.45
N GLN A 412 15.36 -15.27 23.69
CA GLN A 412 16.23 -16.23 23.00
C GLN A 412 15.84 -17.68 23.28
N ALA A 413 15.33 -18.02 24.47
CA ALA A 413 14.95 -19.39 24.79
C ALA A 413 13.74 -19.86 23.97
N ALA A 414 12.78 -18.98 23.69
CA ALA A 414 11.66 -19.25 22.79
C ALA A 414 12.14 -19.49 21.36
N LEU A 415 13.11 -18.70 20.89
CA LEU A 415 13.74 -18.90 19.59
C LEU A 415 14.55 -20.21 19.52
N GLU A 416 15.29 -20.55 20.58
CA GLU A 416 16.04 -21.81 20.68
C GLU A 416 15.12 -23.03 20.57
N LYS A 417 13.91 -22.97 21.10
CA LYS A 417 12.89 -24.02 20.94
C LYS A 417 12.38 -24.12 19.51
N ALA A 418 12.32 -22.99 18.79
CA ALA A 418 11.78 -22.94 17.44
C ALA A 418 12.74 -23.47 16.39
N ILE A 419 14.02 -23.09 16.48
CA ILE A 419 15.04 -23.39 15.46
C ILE A 419 16.26 -24.17 15.98
N GLY A 420 16.29 -24.52 17.27
CA GLY A 420 17.40 -25.22 17.90
C GLY A 420 18.52 -24.30 18.40
N LYS A 421 19.13 -24.69 19.52
CA LYS A 421 20.17 -23.91 20.23
C LYS A 421 21.37 -23.55 19.36
N THR A 422 21.85 -24.50 18.55
CA THR A 422 23.01 -24.30 17.66
C THR A 422 22.78 -23.18 16.65
N TYR A 423 21.57 -23.05 16.10
CA TYR A 423 21.27 -22.04 15.09
C TYR A 423 20.91 -20.70 15.74
N ALA A 424 20.09 -20.73 16.79
CA ALA A 424 19.74 -19.52 17.54
C ALA A 424 20.97 -18.81 18.10
N SER A 425 21.94 -19.53 18.66
CA SER A 425 23.18 -18.93 19.19
C SER A 425 24.02 -18.20 18.15
N GLN A 426 23.98 -18.62 16.88
CA GLN A 426 24.74 -17.99 15.80
C GLN A 426 24.15 -16.65 15.35
N ILE A 427 22.84 -16.49 15.50
CA ILE A 427 22.11 -15.29 15.08
C ILE A 427 21.73 -14.36 16.24
N ALA A 428 21.77 -14.83 17.50
CA ALA A 428 21.28 -14.12 18.68
C ALA A 428 21.86 -12.71 18.85
N LYS A 429 23.13 -12.51 18.49
CA LYS A 429 23.81 -11.20 18.56
C LYS A 429 23.44 -10.22 17.44
N TYR A 430 22.61 -10.64 16.49
CA TYR A 430 22.21 -9.86 15.31
C TYR A 430 20.69 -9.66 15.24
N ILE A 431 19.97 -9.98 16.31
CA ILE A 431 18.50 -9.90 16.38
C ILE A 431 18.07 -9.21 17.66
N TYR A 432 16.83 -8.75 17.69
CA TYR A 432 16.16 -8.34 18.91
C TYR A 432 14.68 -8.73 18.86
N PHE A 433 14.05 -8.82 20.03
CA PHE A 433 12.65 -9.19 20.19
C PHE A 433 11.83 -7.90 20.37
N ASP A 434 10.89 -7.60 19.47
CA ASP A 434 10.11 -6.33 19.44
C ASP A 434 9.22 -6.04 20.65
N THR A 435 9.35 -6.81 21.72
CA THR A 435 8.78 -6.47 23.03
C THR A 435 9.91 -6.26 24.01
N LEU A 436 10.65 -5.16 23.85
CA LEU A 436 11.35 -4.61 25.01
C LEU A 436 10.28 -3.92 25.85
N PRO A 437 10.10 -4.31 27.13
CA PRO A 437 9.42 -3.43 28.08
C PRO A 437 10.07 -2.05 28.02
N GLN A 438 9.38 -0.99 28.44
CA GLN A 438 10.08 0.24 28.81
C GLN A 438 11.14 -0.13 29.86
N THR A 439 12.39 -0.25 29.45
CA THR A 439 13.49 -0.67 30.29
C THR A 439 14.41 0.52 30.48
N ASN A 440 14.70 0.81 31.75
CA ASN A 440 15.66 1.81 32.16
C ASN A 440 17.09 1.28 31.90
N PHE A 441 17.48 1.27 30.62
CA PHE A 441 18.84 0.91 30.22
C PHE A 441 19.80 2.06 30.48
N ILE A 442 20.96 1.73 31.04
CA ILE A 442 22.07 2.68 31.15
C ILE A 442 23.05 2.45 30.01
N ASN A 443 23.30 3.50 29.23
CA ASN A 443 24.34 3.47 28.21
C ASN A 443 25.73 3.55 28.86
N LEU A 444 26.49 2.45 28.85
CA LEU A 444 27.81 2.36 29.50
C LEU A 444 28.85 3.31 28.91
N ASN A 445 28.68 3.71 27.65
CA ASN A 445 29.63 4.57 26.96
C ASN A 445 29.46 6.05 27.31
N THR A 446 28.33 6.40 27.90
CA THR A 446 28.02 7.78 28.21
C THR A 446 27.73 8.01 29.69
N ALA A 447 27.30 6.98 30.42
CA ALA A 447 27.24 6.99 31.86
C ALA A 447 28.67 7.02 32.42
N GLY A 448 29.06 8.16 33.00
CA GLY A 448 30.37 8.32 33.63
C GLY A 448 30.66 7.23 34.67
N LYS A 449 31.94 6.93 34.89
CA LYS A 449 32.40 5.80 35.73
C LYS A 449 31.82 5.83 37.15
N ASP A 450 31.66 7.02 37.74
CA ASP A 450 31.10 7.19 39.08
C ASP A 450 29.64 6.74 39.15
N LYS A 451 28.84 7.11 38.15
CA LYS A 451 27.44 6.72 38.04
C LYS A 451 27.29 5.21 37.84
N LEU A 452 28.13 4.62 36.98
CA LEU A 452 28.15 3.17 36.77
C LEU A 452 28.53 2.42 38.05
N ALA A 453 29.48 2.94 38.81
CA ALA A 453 29.87 2.34 40.08
C ALA A 453 28.75 2.41 41.12
N GLN A 454 28.03 3.52 41.18
CA GLN A 454 26.89 3.67 42.08
C GLN A 454 25.72 2.76 41.69
N GLU A 455 25.33 2.74 40.41
CA GLU A 455 24.15 1.99 39.96
C GLU A 455 24.34 0.47 40.12
N PHE A 456 25.52 -0.03 39.76
CA PHE A 456 25.82 -1.46 39.79
C PHE A 456 26.54 -1.89 41.08
N GLN A 457 26.62 -1.00 42.07
CA GLN A 457 27.29 -1.24 43.36
C GLN A 457 28.70 -1.82 43.19
N LEU A 458 29.46 -1.25 42.26
CA LEU A 458 30.81 -1.71 41.95
C LEU A 458 31.78 -1.29 43.06
N THR A 459 32.67 -2.20 43.42
CA THR A 459 33.82 -1.89 44.28
C THR A 459 34.78 -0.93 43.58
N ASP A 460 35.63 -0.21 44.34
CA ASP A 460 36.65 0.67 43.77
C ASP A 460 37.58 -0.07 42.79
N SER A 461 37.87 -1.34 43.05
CA SER A 461 38.65 -2.19 42.14
C SER A 461 37.91 -2.54 40.85
N GLN A 462 36.58 -2.66 40.86
CA GLN A 462 35.79 -2.90 39.64
C GLN A 462 35.57 -1.59 38.87
N LYS A 463 35.36 -0.49 39.60
CA LYS A 463 35.28 0.86 39.03
C LYS A 463 36.55 1.26 38.28
N SER A 464 37.74 0.94 38.82
CA SER A 464 39.01 1.21 38.14
C SER A 464 39.21 0.39 36.86
N GLN A 465 38.57 -0.78 36.77
CA GLN A 465 38.55 -1.63 35.58
C GLN A 465 37.56 -1.16 34.51
N LEU A 466 36.71 -0.17 34.81
CA LEU A 466 35.83 0.43 33.82
C LEU A 466 36.65 1.15 32.75
N ARG A 467 36.36 0.86 31.49
CA ARG A 467 36.95 1.55 30.33
C ARG A 467 36.25 2.89 30.11
N SER A 468 36.89 3.77 29.36
CA SER A 468 36.25 4.98 28.85
C SER A 468 35.19 4.67 27.78
N GLN A 469 35.31 3.51 27.11
CA GLN A 469 34.40 3.07 26.07
C GLN A 469 34.43 1.54 25.94
N TYR A 470 33.25 0.99 25.66
CA TYR A 470 32.97 -0.39 25.32
C TYR A 470 32.32 -0.44 23.93
N LEU A 471 32.98 -1.10 22.99
CA LEU A 471 32.56 -1.16 21.58
C LEU A 471 31.74 -2.42 21.28
N ASN A 472 31.87 -3.46 22.10
CA ASN A 472 31.10 -4.69 21.98
C ASN A 472 30.87 -5.34 23.36
N PRO A 473 29.79 -6.13 23.53
CA PRO A 473 29.50 -6.81 24.79
C PRO A 473 30.60 -7.78 25.25
N GLY A 474 31.43 -8.28 24.33
CA GLY A 474 32.57 -9.16 24.65
C GLY A 474 33.73 -8.46 25.36
N GLU A 475 33.78 -7.13 25.32
CA GLU A 475 34.73 -6.31 26.09
C GLU A 475 34.28 -6.07 27.53
N LEU A 476 33.04 -6.43 27.86
CA LEU A 476 32.50 -6.19 29.19
C LEU A 476 33.21 -7.09 30.20
N PRO A 477 33.72 -6.51 31.30
CA PRO A 477 34.19 -7.30 32.42
C PRO A 477 33.10 -8.23 32.92
N ALA A 478 33.48 -9.39 33.43
CA ALA A 478 32.54 -10.41 33.93
C ALA A 478 31.54 -9.88 34.98
N PHE A 479 31.89 -8.82 35.71
CA PHE A 479 30.99 -8.18 36.68
C PHE A 479 29.88 -7.34 36.02
N LEU A 480 30.10 -6.76 34.83
CA LEU A 480 29.04 -6.06 34.08
C LEU A 480 28.15 -7.01 33.29
N ILE A 481 28.67 -8.17 32.87
CA ILE A 481 27.90 -9.20 32.15
C ILE A 481 26.69 -9.67 32.98
N LYS A 482 26.79 -9.65 34.31
CA LYS A 482 25.69 -10.00 35.23
C LYS A 482 24.52 -9.01 35.20
N HIS A 483 24.71 -7.84 34.59
CA HIS A 483 23.73 -6.77 34.49
C HIS A 483 23.34 -6.48 33.03
N ILE A 484 23.56 -7.44 32.12
CA ILE A 484 23.33 -7.28 30.67
C ILE A 484 21.89 -6.90 30.32
N ASP A 485 20.95 -7.18 31.22
CA ASP A 485 19.53 -6.84 31.18
C ASP A 485 19.22 -5.37 31.57
N ARG A 486 20.21 -4.62 32.04
CA ARG A 486 20.09 -3.23 32.50
C ARG A 486 21.09 -2.26 31.85
N ILE A 487 21.97 -2.77 31.00
CA ILE A 487 22.99 -1.97 30.31
C ILE A 487 22.77 -2.01 28.81
N THR A 488 23.09 -0.90 28.17
CA THR A 488 23.25 -0.83 26.72
C THR A 488 24.60 -0.20 26.38
N LEU A 489 25.10 -0.48 25.18
CA LEU A 489 26.25 0.22 24.61
C LEU A 489 25.80 1.36 23.67
N TYR A 490 24.54 1.30 23.24
CA TYR A 490 23.93 2.19 22.25
C TYR A 490 22.51 2.53 22.66
N THR A 491 22.14 3.80 22.57
CA THR A 491 20.78 4.24 22.88
C THR A 491 19.96 4.27 21.61
N ASN A 492 18.86 3.52 21.62
CA ASN A 492 17.94 3.50 20.51
C ASN A 492 16.97 4.67 20.59
N VAL A 493 17.18 5.69 19.77
CA VAL A 493 16.43 6.95 19.88
C VAL A 493 14.96 6.81 19.54
N ASN A 494 14.56 5.75 18.84
CA ASN A 494 13.15 5.48 18.52
C ASN A 494 12.41 4.83 19.68
N ARG A 495 13.13 4.20 20.62
CA ARG A 495 12.54 3.42 21.72
C ARG A 495 12.94 3.90 23.12
N ALA A 496 14.02 4.67 23.22
CA ALA A 496 14.62 5.11 24.48
C ALA A 496 13.63 5.88 25.35
N SER A 497 13.54 5.57 26.64
CA SER A 497 12.67 6.33 27.53
C SER A 497 13.21 7.76 27.74
N LEU A 498 12.36 8.64 28.27
CA LEU A 498 12.82 9.97 28.71
C LEU A 498 13.96 9.86 29.72
N GLU A 499 13.90 8.84 30.57
CA GLU A 499 14.95 8.52 31.52
C GLU A 499 16.25 8.10 30.82
N GLU A 500 16.20 7.19 29.83
CA GLU A 500 17.39 6.81 29.06
C GLU A 500 18.02 8.01 28.33
N PHE A 501 17.20 8.91 27.77
CA PHE A 501 17.70 10.16 27.19
C PHE A 501 18.33 11.12 28.21
N ALA A 502 17.72 11.27 29.39
CA ALA A 502 18.29 12.09 30.46
C ALA A 502 19.63 11.51 30.97
N GLN A 503 19.85 10.21 30.79
CA GLN A 503 21.06 9.52 31.20
C GLN A 503 22.15 9.49 30.13
N LEU A 504 21.84 9.86 28.88
CA LEU A 504 22.74 9.81 27.73
C LEU A 504 23.89 10.81 27.82
N THR A 505 23.67 12.02 28.33
CA THR A 505 24.72 13.00 28.64
C THR A 505 24.13 14.08 29.55
N PRO A 506 24.91 14.71 30.45
CA PRO A 506 24.43 15.83 31.26
C PRO A 506 23.82 16.98 30.46
N ASP A 507 24.19 17.11 29.19
CA ASP A 507 23.69 18.15 28.28
C ASP A 507 22.29 17.83 27.69
N MET A 508 21.74 16.65 27.93
CA MET A 508 20.38 16.27 27.55
C MET A 508 19.36 16.89 28.50
N THR A 509 18.76 18.00 28.08
CA THR A 509 17.69 18.65 28.85
C THR A 509 16.38 17.87 28.73
N GLY A 510 15.50 18.01 29.74
CA GLY A 510 14.15 17.42 29.68
C GLY A 510 13.37 17.88 28.45
N ALA A 511 13.43 19.16 28.12
CA ALA A 511 12.76 19.72 26.94
C ALA A 511 13.29 19.14 25.61
N LEU A 512 14.61 18.90 25.50
CA LEU A 512 15.18 18.25 24.32
C LEU A 512 14.75 16.78 24.23
N ALA A 513 14.80 16.04 25.35
CA ALA A 513 14.34 14.65 25.39
C ALA A 513 12.85 14.53 25.03
N GLU A 514 11.99 15.39 25.58
CA GLU A 514 10.57 15.45 25.24
C GLU A 514 10.33 15.78 23.76
N ASP A 515 11.07 16.75 23.20
CA ASP A 515 10.97 17.08 21.78
C ASP A 515 11.45 15.94 20.88
N ILE A 516 12.48 15.18 21.28
CA ILE A 516 12.90 13.97 20.56
C ILE A 516 11.79 12.91 20.63
N ILE A 517 11.19 12.69 21.81
CA ILE A 517 10.09 11.74 22.01
C ILE A 517 8.84 12.13 21.21
N LYS A 518 8.56 13.43 21.13
CA LYS A 518 7.47 13.97 20.33
C LYS A 518 7.77 13.89 18.84
N ALA A 519 8.99 14.20 18.42
CA ALA A 519 9.41 14.12 17.02
C ALA A 519 9.41 12.66 16.50
N ARG A 520 9.62 11.68 17.37
CA ARG A 520 9.51 10.25 17.02
C ARG A 520 8.11 9.65 17.20
N SER A 521 7.12 10.38 17.74
CA SER A 521 5.79 9.80 17.98
C SER A 521 5.14 9.45 16.63
N GLY A 522 5.05 8.15 16.32
CA GLY A 522 4.78 7.63 14.98
C GLY A 522 5.73 6.47 14.65
N GLU A 523 6.31 6.46 13.44
CA GLU A 523 7.21 5.40 12.96
C GLU A 523 8.71 5.59 13.35
N GLY A 524 9.05 6.65 14.10
CA GLY A 524 10.41 6.94 14.55
C GLY A 524 11.26 7.82 13.61
N PHE A 525 12.52 8.04 13.97
CA PHE A 525 13.56 8.65 13.14
C PHE A 525 14.17 7.62 12.18
N TYR A 526 14.41 8.03 10.94
CA TYR A 526 14.93 7.17 9.86
C TYR A 526 16.40 7.41 9.57
N VAL A 527 16.87 8.65 9.76
CA VAL A 527 18.28 9.03 9.67
C VAL A 527 18.69 9.87 10.87
N LEU A 528 19.95 9.74 11.31
CA LEU A 528 20.46 10.48 12.49
C LEU A 528 20.47 11.99 12.23
N GLU A 529 20.53 12.41 10.97
CA GLU A 529 20.43 13.81 10.57
C GLU A 529 19.08 14.44 10.94
N ASP A 530 18.01 13.64 11.01
CA ASP A 530 16.71 14.14 11.47
C ASP A 530 16.74 14.45 12.95
N LEU A 531 17.44 13.61 13.72
CA LEU A 531 17.67 13.85 15.13
C LEU A 531 18.55 15.08 15.33
N ARG A 532 19.58 15.27 14.50
CA ARG A 532 20.44 16.46 14.53
C ARG A 532 19.63 17.75 14.44
N LYS A 533 18.62 17.83 13.57
CA LYS A 533 17.72 18.99 13.46
C LYS A 533 16.98 19.28 14.77
N VAL A 534 16.60 18.25 15.53
CA VAL A 534 15.99 18.43 16.85
C VAL A 534 17.02 19.01 17.82
N PHE A 535 18.27 18.55 17.79
CA PHE A 535 19.34 19.16 18.59
C PHE A 535 19.67 20.60 18.16
N GLU A 536 19.65 20.90 16.86
CA GLU A 536 19.85 22.26 16.32
C GLU A 536 18.76 23.23 16.80
N LYS A 537 17.49 22.80 16.81
CA LYS A 537 16.37 23.59 17.37
C LYS A 537 16.62 24.01 18.82
N HIS A 538 17.33 23.19 19.59
CA HIS A 538 17.68 23.44 20.99
C HIS A 538 19.06 24.08 21.18
N ASN A 539 19.76 24.47 20.11
CA ASN A 539 21.14 24.97 20.15
C ASN A 539 22.09 23.97 20.84
N ARG A 540 21.99 22.69 20.48
CA ARG A 540 22.74 21.55 21.05
C ARG A 540 23.43 20.68 20.00
N GLN A 541 23.74 21.24 18.84
CA GLN A 541 24.42 20.50 17.76
C GLN A 541 25.75 19.88 18.21
N ASP A 542 26.57 20.60 18.97
CA ASP A 542 27.82 20.07 19.53
C ASP A 542 27.61 18.86 20.45
N THR A 543 26.48 18.81 21.16
CA THR A 543 26.11 17.66 22.00
C THR A 543 25.79 16.45 21.12
N PHE A 544 24.98 16.65 20.06
CA PHE A 544 24.70 15.61 19.08
C PHE A 544 25.98 15.04 18.47
N ASP A 545 26.89 15.91 18.03
CA ASP A 545 28.13 15.49 17.36
C ASP A 545 29.01 14.59 18.24
N LYS A 546 29.00 14.82 19.56
CA LYS A 546 29.73 14.01 20.55
C LYS A 546 29.10 12.63 20.77
N ILE A 547 27.76 12.56 20.78
CA ILE A 547 27.03 11.34 21.18
C ILE A 547 26.52 10.51 20.02
N GLN A 548 26.44 11.03 18.78
CA GLN A 548 25.83 10.35 17.63
C GLN A 548 26.38 8.93 17.38
N LYS A 549 27.66 8.69 17.69
CA LYS A 549 28.31 7.37 17.60
C LYS A 549 27.77 6.32 18.59
N TYR A 550 26.97 6.75 19.57
CA TYR A 550 26.32 5.93 20.58
C TYR A 550 24.80 5.87 20.39
N LEU A 551 24.28 6.45 19.31
CA LEU A 551 22.85 6.47 18.98
C LEU A 551 22.55 5.50 17.84
N ILE A 552 21.40 4.84 17.92
CA ILE A 552 20.85 3.99 16.85
C ILE A 552 19.36 4.30 16.66
N LEU A 553 18.82 3.98 15.48
CA LEU A 553 17.46 4.38 15.04
C LEU A 553 16.48 3.20 14.91
N GLN A 554 16.63 2.12 15.69
CA GLN A 554 15.97 0.84 15.40
C GLN A 554 14.56 0.64 15.98
#